data_AF-A0A7C5EZY8-F1
#
_entry.id   AF-A0A7C5EZY8-F1
#
_cell.length_a   1.000
_cell.length_b   1.000
_cell.length_c   1.000
_cell.angle_alpha   90.00
_cell.angle_beta   90.00
_cell.angle_gamma   90.00
#
_symmetry.space_group_name_H-M   'P 1'
#
loop_
_entity.id
_entity.type
_entity.pdbx_description
1 polymer ?
#
loop_
_entity_poly.entity_id
_entity_poly.type
_entity_poly.pdbx_seq_one_letter_code
_entity_poly.pdbx_strand_id
1 'polypeptide(L)' 'RSEATQDIFEYIEVFYNRKRRHSTLGYQSPAEYEARRAVA' A
#
# COMPACT_ATOMS: atom_id res chain seq x y z
N ARG A 1 -1.21 -13.52 20.06
CA ARG A 1 -0.02 -13.24 19.20
C ARG A 1 -0.39 -13.26 17.72
N SER A 2 -1.17 -14.23 17.25
CA SER A 2 -1.64 -14.29 15.86
C SER A 2 -2.46 -13.05 15.45
N GLU A 3 -3.28 -12.53 16.35
CA GLU A 3 -4.08 -11.30 16.13
C GLU A 3 -3.21 -10.09 15.78
N ALA A 4 -2.17 -9.80 16.58
CA ALA A 4 -1.27 -8.68 16.29
C ALA A 4 -0.55 -8.82 14.93
N THR A 5 -0.19 -10.04 14.53
CA THR A 5 0.39 -10.31 13.21
C THR A 5 -0.64 -10.04 12.10
N GLN A 6 -1.89 -10.42 12.32
CA GLN A 6 -2.98 -10.18 11.38
C GLN A 6 -3.28 -8.69 11.24
N ASP A 7 -3.31 -7.95 12.34
CA ASP A 7 -3.52 -6.49 12.35
C ASP A 7 -2.41 -5.77 11.57
N ILE A 8 -1.15 -6.16 11.79
CA ILE A 8 0.00 -5.60 11.07
C ILE A 8 -0.08 -5.93 9.57
N PHE A 9 -0.43 -7.19 9.24
CA PHE A 9 -0.59 -7.61 7.86
C PHE A 9 -1.68 -6.80 7.15
N GLU A 10 -2.84 -6.65 7.79
CA GLU A 10 -3.95 -5.87 7.23
C GLU A 10 -3.57 -4.40 7.06
N TYR A 11 -2.86 -3.82 8.04
CA TYR A 11 -2.35 -2.46 7.93
C TYR A 11 -1.40 -2.30 6.74
N ILE A 12 -0.43 -3.21 6.56
CA ILE A 12 0.56 -3.09 5.48
C ILE A 12 -0.10 -3.34 4.12
N GLU A 13 -0.82 -4.45 3.96
CA GLU A 13 -1.32 -4.87 2.65
C GLU A 13 -2.56 -4.12 2.18
N VAL A 14 -3.51 -3.87 3.08
CA VAL A 14 -4.80 -3.28 2.72
C VAL A 14 -4.75 -1.77 2.85
N PHE A 15 -4.20 -1.24 3.95
CA PHE A 15 -4.18 0.20 4.16
C PHE A 15 -2.96 0.86 3.50
N TYR A 16 -1.74 0.46 3.87
CA TYR A 16 -0.52 1.14 3.43
C TYR A 16 -0.28 0.95 1.92
N ASN A 17 -0.23 -0.30 1.45
CA ASN A 17 0.12 -0.60 0.06
C ASN A 17 -0.98 -0.20 -0.93
N ARG A 18 -2.26 -0.35 -0.58
CA ARG A 18 -3.39 -0.16 -1.51
C ARG A 18 -4.19 1.13 -1.35
N LYS A 19 -4.21 1.76 -0.17
CA LYS A 19 -5.09 2.92 0.12
C LYS A 19 -4.33 4.20 0.46
N ARG A 20 -3.21 4.11 1.18
CA ARG A 20 -2.47 5.28 1.64
C ARG A 20 -1.82 6.00 0.48
N ARG A 21 -2.16 7.28 0.30
CA ARG A 21 -1.56 8.13 -0.73
C ARG A 21 -0.29 8.79 -0.20
N HIS A 22 0.74 8.82 -1.04
CA HIS A 22 2.02 9.45 -0.73
C HIS A 22 2.26 10.64 -1.66
N SER A 23 2.57 11.81 -1.09
CA SER A 23 2.88 13.03 -1.87
C SER A 23 4.11 12.83 -2.78
N THR A 24 5.10 12.05 -2.33
CA THR A 24 6.27 11.68 -3.11
C THR A 24 5.95 10.78 -4.32
N LEU A 25 4.81 10.08 -4.29
CA LEU A 25 4.31 9.25 -5.40
C LEU A 25 3.25 9.99 -6.23
N GLY A 26 3.18 11.32 -6.16
CA GLY A 26 2.17 12.10 -6.88
C GLY A 26 0.75 11.87 -6.35
N TYR A 27 0.61 11.68 -5.04
CA TYR A 27 -0.66 11.36 -4.37
C TYR A 27 -1.27 10.03 -4.81
N GLN A 28 -0.44 9.07 -5.19
CA GLN A 28 -0.84 7.69 -5.44
C GLN A 28 -0.50 6.80 -4.25
N SER A 29 -1.20 5.67 -4.14
CA SER A 29 -0.75 4.57 -3.29
C SER A 29 0.43 3.82 -3.90
N PRO A 30 1.23 3.10 -3.08
CA PRO A 30 2.33 2.28 -3.59
C PRO A 30 1.89 1.30 -4.69
N ALA A 31 0.77 0.60 -4.50
CA ALA A 31 0.25 -0.34 -5.49
C ALA A 31 -0.16 0.35 -6.80
N GLU A 32 -0.82 1.53 -6.73
CA GLU A 32 -1.16 2.30 -7.92
C GLU A 32 0.08 2.83 -8.65
N TYR A 33 1.11 3.22 -7.90
CA TYR A 33 2.37 3.69 -8.46
C TYR A 33 3.08 2.56 -9.23
N GLU A 34 3.26 1.40 -8.61
CA GLU A 34 3.86 0.22 -9.24
C GLU A 34 3.05 -0.25 -10.46
N ALA A 35 1.72 -0.26 -10.38
CA ALA A 35 0.87 -0.62 -11.51
C ALA A 35 1.06 0.32 -12.71
N ARG A 36 1.18 1.63 -12.48
CA ARG A 36 1.48 2.60 -13.56
C ARG A 36 2.90 2.42 -14.13
N ARG A 37 3.86 2.04 -13.29
CA ARG A 37 5.25 1.76 -13.69
C ARG A 37 5.38 0.49 -14.52
N ALA A 38 4.58 -0.54 -14.23
CA ALA A 38 4.62 -1.82 -14.94
C ALA A 38 3.94 -1.79 -16.32
N VAL A 39 3.07 -0.81 -16.56
CA VAL A 39 2.34 -0.62 -17.83
C VAL A 39 3.12 0.27 -18.83
N ALA A 40 4.15 0.98 -18.36
CA ALA A 40 5.06 1.78 -19.18
C ALA A 40 6.22 0.93 -19.72
#